data_AF-A0AA85JD88-F1
#
_entry.id   AF-A0AA85JD88-F1
#
_cell.length_a   1.000
_cell.length_b   1.000
_cell.length_c   1.000
_cell.angle_alpha   90.00
_cell.angle_beta   90.00
_cell.angle_gamma   90.00
#
_symmetry.space_group_name_H-M   'P 1'
#
loop_
_entity.id
_entity.type
_entity.pdbx_description
1 polymer ?
#
loop_
_entity_poly.entity_id
_entity_poly.type
_entity_poly.pdbx_seq_one_letter_code
_entity_poly.pdbx_strand_id
1 'polypeptide(L)'
;MSTCGKHLFYRDRKEWNDITPVPQDDNGRHIVNIAYSEEFVDAHDYFRAVLLKNELSERTFSLTSEILLMNPANYTAWEYRRRIIKEISSDLNAELRFVGSLIEEYSKNYQWNIGLQLHVSTCFCLLLYFSPAYMLVHTVSTPLHTISSMSPLH
;
A
#
# COMPACT_ATOMS: atom_id res chain seq x y z
N MET A 1 -10.49 -7.35 -34.22
CA MET A 1 -10.93 -5.99 -33.82
C MET A 1 -11.30 -6.07 -32.35
N SER A 2 -10.31 -5.89 -31.47
CA SER A 2 -10.49 -6.02 -30.03
C SER A 2 -10.80 -4.63 -29.47
N THR A 3 -11.84 -4.55 -28.65
CA THR A 3 -12.41 -3.33 -28.10
C THR A 3 -11.39 -2.52 -27.32
N CYS A 4 -10.80 -1.50 -27.98
CA CYS A 4 -10.07 -0.42 -27.34
C CYS A 4 -11.10 0.42 -26.56
N GLY A 5 -11.34 0.04 -25.30
CA GLY A 5 -11.98 0.94 -24.35
C GLY A 5 -11.13 2.20 -24.31
N LYS A 6 -11.72 3.35 -24.65
CA LYS A 6 -11.03 4.64 -24.67
C LYS A 6 -10.36 4.84 -23.32
N HIS A 7 -9.03 4.75 -23.26
CA HIS A 7 -8.29 5.22 -22.10
C HIS A 7 -8.53 6.73 -22.02
N LEU A 8 -9.31 7.16 -21.02
CA LEU A 8 -9.59 8.57 -20.79
C LEU A 8 -8.45 9.15 -19.98
N PHE A 9 -7.67 10.02 -20.62
CA PHE A 9 -6.62 10.78 -19.95
C PHE A 9 -7.20 11.57 -18.77
N TYR A 10 -6.42 11.69 -17.70
CA TYR A 10 -6.73 12.46 -16.51
C TYR A 10 -7.00 13.93 -16.83
N ARG A 11 -6.30 14.50 -17.83
CA ARG A 11 -6.59 15.85 -18.34
C ARG A 11 -8.00 16.05 -18.91
N ASP A 12 -8.65 14.99 -19.36
CA ASP A 12 -9.99 15.04 -19.94
C ASP A 12 -11.09 14.71 -18.92
N ARG A 13 -10.72 14.26 -17.71
CA ARG A 13 -11.66 13.88 -16.64
C ARG A 13 -12.11 15.13 -15.87
N LYS A 14 -13.43 15.32 -15.76
CA LYS A 14 -14.02 16.46 -15.03
C LYS A 14 -13.64 16.47 -13.55
N GLU A 15 -13.47 15.28 -12.94
CA GLU A 15 -13.07 15.14 -11.54
C GLU A 15 -11.61 15.54 -11.26
N TRP A 16 -10.79 15.81 -12.28
CA TRP A 16 -9.37 16.17 -12.14
C TRP A 16 -9.06 17.60 -12.58
N ASN A 17 -10.09 18.36 -12.97
CA ASN A 17 -9.95 19.73 -13.48
C ASN A 17 -9.47 20.73 -12.40
N ASP A 18 -9.55 20.38 -11.12
CA ASP A 18 -9.05 21.20 -10.01
C ASP A 18 -7.53 21.04 -9.77
N ILE A 19 -6.89 20.06 -10.40
CA ILE A 19 -5.48 19.72 -10.20
C ILE A 19 -4.67 20.12 -11.43
N THR A 20 -3.62 20.92 -11.22
CA THR A 20 -2.66 21.26 -12.26
C THR A 20 -1.59 20.17 -12.32
N PRO A 21 -1.42 19.45 -13.45
CA PRO A 21 -0.42 18.40 -13.57
C PRO A 21 0.99 18.97 -13.41
N VAL A 22 1.87 18.22 -12.73
CA VAL A 22 3.25 18.63 -12.48
C VAL A 22 4.20 17.71 -13.25
N PRO A 23 4.86 18.22 -14.31
CA PRO A 23 5.75 17.42 -15.15
C PRO A 23 6.98 16.97 -14.37
N GLN A 24 7.64 15.93 -14.87
CA GLN A 24 8.90 15.45 -14.32
C GLN A 24 10.01 16.50 -14.52
N ASP A 25 10.68 16.90 -13.42
CA ASP A 25 11.86 17.76 -13.50
C ASP A 25 13.14 16.93 -13.60
N ASP A 26 13.59 16.70 -14.83
CA ASP A 26 14.80 15.92 -15.13
C ASP A 26 16.10 16.73 -15.02
N ASN A 27 16.06 17.99 -14.57
CA ASN A 27 17.23 18.82 -14.25
C ASN A 27 18.35 18.80 -15.33
N GLY A 28 17.97 18.63 -16.60
CA GLY A 28 18.88 18.55 -17.74
C GLY A 28 19.77 17.29 -17.81
N ARG A 29 19.60 16.29 -16.94
CA ARG A 29 20.40 15.04 -16.93
C ARG A 29 19.67 13.89 -17.64
N HIS A 30 19.40 14.07 -18.92
CA HIS A 30 18.80 13.04 -19.78
C HIS A 30 19.86 12.02 -20.27
N ILE A 31 20.47 11.25 -19.37
CA ILE A 31 21.44 10.21 -19.76
C ILE A 31 20.71 8.92 -20.21
N VAL A 32 19.48 8.71 -19.77
CA VAL A 32 18.62 7.58 -20.17
C VAL A 32 17.20 8.09 -20.37
N ASN A 33 16.84 8.46 -21.61
CA ASN A 33 15.48 8.86 -21.92
C ASN A 33 14.63 7.59 -22.10
N ILE A 34 13.77 7.30 -21.12
CA ILE A 34 12.79 6.23 -21.24
C ILE A 34 11.62 6.81 -22.03
N ALA A 35 11.36 6.26 -23.22
CA ALA A 35 10.21 6.64 -24.03
C ALA A 35 8.92 6.15 -23.34
N TYR A 36 8.41 6.96 -22.40
CA TYR A 36 7.15 6.70 -21.72
C TYR A 36 5.97 6.90 -22.67
N SER A 37 4.91 6.10 -22.50
CA SER A 37 3.65 6.35 -23.18
C SER A 37 3.01 7.65 -22.68
N GLU A 38 2.20 8.31 -23.51
CA GLU A 38 1.47 9.51 -23.09
C GLU A 38 0.59 9.26 -21.87
N GLU A 39 0.01 8.06 -21.76
CA GLU A 39 -0.80 7.61 -20.63
C GLU A 39 0.01 7.57 -19.32
N PHE A 40 1.26 7.11 -19.41
CA PHE A 40 2.16 7.05 -18.26
C PHE A 40 2.53 8.46 -17.77
N VAL A 41 2.85 9.36 -18.70
CA VAL A 41 3.21 10.74 -18.39
C VAL A 41 2.02 11.45 -17.74
N ASP A 42 0.84 11.36 -18.34
CA ASP A 42 -0.39 11.96 -17.82
C ASP A 42 -0.68 11.48 -16.39
N ALA A 43 -0.76 10.17 -16.15
CA ALA A 43 -1.02 9.64 -14.81
C ALA A 43 0.03 10.05 -13.76
N HIS A 44 1.32 10.07 -14.13
CA HIS A 44 2.39 10.44 -13.19
C HIS A 44 2.44 11.95 -12.91
N ASP A 45 2.09 12.79 -13.88
CA ASP A 45 2.04 14.24 -13.68
C ASP A 45 0.90 14.64 -12.73
N TYR A 46 -0.26 13.98 -12.85
CA TYR A 46 -1.35 14.12 -11.88
C TYR A 46 -0.98 13.56 -10.50
N PHE A 47 -0.26 12.45 -10.44
CA PHE A 47 0.23 11.91 -9.17
C PHE A 47 1.14 12.88 -8.44
N ARG A 48 2.12 13.49 -9.13
CA ARG A 48 3.01 14.50 -8.52
C ARG A 48 2.21 15.69 -8.00
N ALA A 49 1.21 16.15 -8.75
CA ALA A 49 0.34 17.24 -8.33
C ALA A 49 -0.45 16.90 -7.05
N VAL A 50 -0.98 15.68 -6.94
CA VAL A 50 -1.68 15.22 -5.73
C VAL A 50 -0.73 15.06 -4.55
N LEU A 51 0.47 14.53 -4.78
CA LEU A 51 1.49 14.43 -3.73
C LEU A 51 1.81 15.80 -3.12
N LEU A 52 1.93 16.84 -3.96
CA LEU A 52 2.16 18.21 -3.50
C LEU A 52 0.97 18.80 -2.74
N LYS A 53 -0.25 18.52 -3.20
CA LYS A 53 -1.48 18.91 -2.48
C LYS A 53 -1.75 18.08 -1.23
N ASN A 54 -1.05 16.95 -1.08
CA ASN A 54 -1.22 15.98 0.00
C ASN A 54 -2.68 15.51 0.17
N GLU A 55 -3.38 15.27 -0.95
CA GLU A 55 -4.79 14.91 -0.95
C GLU A 55 -5.03 13.41 -0.77
N LEU A 56 -5.60 13.05 0.39
CA LEU A 56 -5.96 11.67 0.75
C LEU A 56 -7.46 11.43 0.47
N SER A 57 -7.79 11.08 -0.78
CA SER A 57 -9.17 10.87 -1.23
C SER A 57 -9.33 9.56 -2.00
N GLU A 58 -10.58 9.11 -2.18
CA GLU A 58 -10.89 7.87 -2.90
C GLU A 58 -10.48 7.95 -4.39
N ARG A 59 -10.63 9.14 -5.02
CA ARG A 59 -10.13 9.36 -6.40
C ARG A 59 -8.63 9.15 -6.49
N THR A 60 -7.88 9.59 -5.48
CA THR A 60 -6.44 9.39 -5.41
C THR A 60 -6.09 7.93 -5.15
N PHE A 61 -6.90 7.20 -4.36
CA PHE A 61 -6.73 5.76 -4.18
C PHE A 61 -6.82 5.03 -5.53
N SER A 62 -7.82 5.34 -6.35
CA SER A 62 -7.95 4.78 -7.70
C SER A 62 -6.76 5.14 -8.60
N LEU A 63 -6.29 6.40 -8.56
CA LEU A 63 -5.09 6.83 -9.29
C LEU A 63 -3.85 6.01 -8.89
N THR A 64 -3.64 5.76 -7.59
CA THR A 64 -2.50 4.93 -7.14
C THR A 64 -2.57 3.50 -7.66
N SER A 65 -3.77 2.93 -7.83
CA SER A 65 -3.93 1.59 -8.41
C SER A 65 -3.45 1.56 -9.86
N GLU A 66 -3.82 2.56 -10.66
CA GLU A 66 -3.38 2.66 -12.07
C GLU A 66 -1.86 2.86 -12.18
N ILE A 67 -1.27 3.67 -11.32
CA ILE A 67 0.20 3.88 -11.28
C ILE A 67 0.93 2.59 -10.95
N LEU A 68 0.44 1.83 -9.97
CA LEU A 68 1.04 0.56 -9.58
C LEU A 68 0.85 -0.53 -10.63
N LEU A 69 -0.24 -0.47 -11.41
CA LEU A 69 -0.43 -1.33 -12.58
C LEU A 69 0.53 -0.97 -13.71
N MET A 70 0.93 0.29 -13.88
CA MET A 70 1.92 0.69 -14.89
C MET A 70 3.37 0.45 -14.43
N ASN A 71 3.65 0.70 -13.15
CA ASN A 71 4.98 0.57 -12.56
C ASN A 71 4.87 0.12 -11.09
N PRO A 72 4.79 -1.21 -10.85
CA PRO A 72 4.70 -1.74 -9.48
C PRO A 72 5.95 -1.45 -8.66
N ALA A 73 7.09 -1.13 -9.30
CA ALA A 73 8.34 -0.74 -8.66
C ALA A 73 8.35 0.67 -8.05
N ASN A 74 7.29 1.45 -8.25
CA ASN A 74 7.19 2.80 -7.69
C ASN A 74 6.94 2.77 -6.16
N TYR A 75 8.00 2.90 -5.37
CA TYR A 75 7.92 2.93 -3.91
C TYR A 75 7.13 4.13 -3.36
N THR A 76 7.13 5.26 -4.07
CA THR A 76 6.40 6.46 -3.64
C THR A 76 4.90 6.24 -3.73
N ALA A 77 4.44 5.58 -4.79
CA ALA A 77 3.03 5.19 -4.95
C ALA A 77 2.59 4.23 -3.83
N TRP A 78 3.41 3.24 -3.48
CA TRP A 78 3.11 2.33 -2.37
C TRP A 78 3.01 3.02 -1.01
N GLU A 79 3.95 3.93 -0.72
CA GLU A 79 3.90 4.68 0.54
C GLU A 79 2.65 5.57 0.61
N TYR A 80 2.32 6.26 -0.47
CA TYR A 80 1.14 7.10 -0.52
C TYR A 80 -0.15 6.29 -0.41
N ARG A 81 -0.23 5.14 -1.07
CA ARG A 81 -1.37 4.21 -0.99
C ARG A 81 -1.60 3.73 0.45
N ARG A 82 -0.55 3.37 1.19
CA ARG A 82 -0.67 3.00 2.61
C ARG A 82 -1.25 4.13 3.47
N ARG A 83 -0.88 5.38 3.19
CA ARG A 83 -1.42 6.55 3.89
C ARG A 83 -2.90 6.74 3.60
N ILE A 84 -3.32 6.59 2.34
CA ILE A 84 -4.72 6.69 1.95
C ILE A 84 -5.57 5.59 2.59
N ILE A 85 -5.10 4.34 2.60
CA ILE A 85 -5.81 3.20 3.23
C ILE A 85 -6.06 3.47 4.72
N LYS A 86 -5.07 4.06 5.42
CA LYS A 86 -5.22 4.44 6.83
C LYS A 86 -6.30 5.52 7.04
N GLU A 87 -6.40 6.48 6.12
CA GLU A 87 -7.37 7.58 6.21
C GLU A 87 -8.79 7.14 5.87
N ILE A 88 -8.95 6.38 4.78
CA ILE A 88 -10.26 5.97 4.26
C ILE A 88 -10.81 4.75 5.01
N SER A 89 -10.00 4.07 5.82
CA SER A 89 -10.36 2.83 6.52
C SER A 89 -10.88 1.73 5.57
N SER A 90 -10.27 1.63 4.39
CA SER A 90 -10.67 0.66 3.37
C SER A 90 -10.44 -0.80 3.82
N ASP A 91 -11.21 -1.74 3.26
CA ASP A 91 -11.05 -3.18 3.54
C ASP A 91 -9.65 -3.68 3.17
N LEU A 92 -8.88 -4.06 4.20
CA LEU A 92 -7.53 -4.62 4.06
C LEU A 92 -7.53 -5.93 3.28
N ASN A 93 -8.62 -6.71 3.30
CA ASN A 93 -8.70 -7.95 2.53
C ASN A 93 -8.83 -7.67 1.03
N ALA A 94 -9.53 -6.60 0.64
CA ALA A 94 -9.59 -6.15 -0.74
C ALA A 94 -8.20 -5.72 -1.24
N GLU A 95 -7.44 -5.00 -0.41
CA GLU A 95 -6.07 -4.62 -0.75
C GLU A 95 -5.16 -5.85 -0.89
N LEU A 96 -5.27 -6.82 0.02
CA LEU A 96 -4.49 -8.06 -0.07
C LEU A 96 -4.76 -8.82 -1.37
N ARG A 97 -6.03 -8.85 -1.83
CA ARG A 97 -6.38 -9.44 -3.13
C ARG A 97 -5.76 -8.66 -4.29
N PHE A 98 -5.80 -7.32 -4.25
CA PHE A 98 -5.19 -6.46 -5.26
C PHE A 98 -3.67 -6.66 -5.36
N VAL A 99 -2.98 -6.68 -4.22
CA VAL A 99 -1.54 -6.95 -4.16
C VAL A 99 -1.25 -8.37 -4.66
N GLY A 100 -2.08 -9.34 -4.30
CA GLY A 100 -1.97 -10.72 -4.79
C GLY A 100 -2.05 -10.81 -6.32
N SER A 101 -3.03 -10.14 -6.94
CA SER A 101 -3.15 -10.12 -8.40
C SER A 101 -1.97 -9.40 -9.08
N LEU A 102 -1.48 -8.30 -8.50
CA LEU A 102 -0.28 -7.61 -8.98
C LEU A 102 0.95 -8.52 -8.93
N ILE A 103 1.13 -9.24 -7.81
CA ILE A 103 2.24 -10.18 -7.68
C ILE A 103 2.11 -11.27 -8.72
N GLU A 104 0.93 -11.88 -8.91
CA GLU A 104 0.73 -12.95 -9.88
C GLU A 104 1.07 -12.51 -11.31
N GLU A 105 0.60 -11.33 -11.71
CA GLU A 105 0.85 -10.72 -13.02
C GLU A 105 2.34 -10.43 -13.26
N TYR A 106 3.04 -9.89 -12.25
CA TYR A 106 4.44 -9.48 -12.35
C TYR A 106 5.46 -10.55 -11.86
N SER A 107 5.01 -11.69 -11.29
CA SER A 107 5.85 -12.75 -10.68
C SER A 107 6.76 -13.48 -11.66
N LYS A 108 6.60 -13.26 -12.97
CA LYS A 108 7.50 -13.81 -13.99
C LYS A 108 8.85 -13.07 -14.06
N ASN A 109 9.03 -11.96 -13.34
CA ASN A 109 10.31 -11.26 -13.18
C ASN A 109 10.98 -11.62 -11.84
N TYR A 110 11.94 -12.53 -11.88
CA TYR A 110 12.62 -13.11 -10.70
C TYR A 110 13.28 -12.08 -9.74
N GLN A 111 13.57 -10.85 -10.16
CA GLN A 111 14.14 -9.80 -9.28
C GLN A 111 13.15 -9.23 -8.23
N TRP A 112 11.83 -9.37 -8.42
CA TRP A 112 10.81 -8.70 -7.60
C TRP A 112 10.46 -9.44 -6.29
N ASN A 113 10.71 -10.74 -6.23
CA ASN A 113 10.24 -11.63 -5.14
C ASN A 113 10.84 -11.35 -3.75
N ILE A 114 11.99 -10.67 -3.65
CA ILE A 114 12.66 -10.49 -2.34
C ILE A 114 12.26 -9.16 -1.66
N GLY A 115 11.94 -8.12 -2.42
CA GLY A 115 11.73 -6.76 -1.86
C GLY A 115 10.35 -6.53 -1.23
N LEU A 116 9.27 -6.80 -1.98
CA LEU A 116 7.90 -6.54 -1.48
C LEU A 116 7.44 -7.58 -0.46
N GLN A 117 7.78 -8.85 -0.64
CA GLN A 117 7.34 -9.91 0.26
C GLN A 117 7.85 -9.69 1.69
N LEU A 118 9.08 -9.18 1.84
CA LEU A 118 9.66 -8.88 3.14
C LEU A 118 9.03 -7.63 3.77
N HIS A 119 8.79 -6.55 3.03
CA HIS A 119 8.25 -5.31 3.60
C HIS A 119 6.75 -5.41 3.94
N VAL A 120 5.96 -6.09 3.11
CA VAL A 120 4.53 -6.29 3.36
C VAL A 120 4.31 -7.30 4.51
N SER A 121 5.11 -8.37 4.61
CA SER A 121 5.05 -9.29 5.75
C SER A 121 5.56 -8.67 7.07
N THR A 122 6.63 -7.88 7.04
CA THR A 122 7.14 -7.25 8.29
C THR A 122 6.22 -6.14 8.81
N CYS A 123 5.60 -5.36 7.93
CA CYS A 123 4.61 -4.36 8.37
C CYS A 123 3.33 -5.00 8.94
N PHE A 124 2.90 -6.16 8.43
CA PHE A 124 1.74 -6.88 8.96
C PHE A 124 2.04 -7.50 10.34
N CYS A 125 3.25 -8.01 10.57
CA CYS A 125 3.67 -8.53 11.88
C CYS A 125 3.83 -7.43 12.95
N LEU A 126 4.32 -6.24 12.60
CA LEU A 126 4.50 -5.15 13.56
C LEU A 126 3.18 -4.53 14.02
N LEU A 127 2.14 -4.53 13.18
CA LEU A 127 0.82 -4.03 13.56
C LEU A 127 0.04 -5.00 14.48
N LEU A 128 0.34 -6.30 14.45
CA LEU A 128 -0.26 -7.28 15.36
C LEU A 128 0.49 -7.42 16.69
N TYR A 129 1.80 -7.14 16.74
CA TYR A 129 2.60 -7.24 17.97
C TYR A 129 2.59 -6.00 18.87
N PHE A 130 2.02 -4.87 18.44
CA PHE A 130 1.97 -3.62 19.21
C PHE A 130 0.57 -3.23 19.71
N SER A 131 -0.43 -4.12 19.65
CA SER A 131 -1.70 -3.91 20.35
C SER A 131 -1.63 -4.56 21.75
N PRO A 132 -1.59 -3.78 22.86
CA PRO A 132 -1.48 -4.33 24.22
C PRO A 132 -2.75 -5.07 24.70
N ALA A 133 -3.80 -5.13 23.88
CA ALA A 133 -5.13 -5.58 24.30
C ALA A 133 -5.27 -7.11 24.44
N TYR A 134 -4.28 -7.92 24.03
CA TYR A 134 -4.39 -9.38 24.09
C TYR A 134 -3.78 -10.05 25.34
N MET A 135 -3.26 -9.26 26.29
CA MET A 135 -2.64 -9.76 27.53
C MET A 135 -3.51 -9.56 28.80
N LEU A 136 -4.84 -9.54 28.69
CA LEU A 136 -5.74 -9.44 29.85
C LEU A 136 -6.98 -10.36 29.79
N VAL A 137 -6.85 -11.61 29.31
CA VAL A 137 -7.92 -12.63 29.46
C VAL A 137 -7.39 -13.99 29.97
N HIS A 138 -6.23 -14.04 30.62
CA HIS A 138 -5.78 -15.27 31.31
C HIS A 138 -5.16 -14.99 32.68
N THR A 139 -5.85 -14.21 33.51
CA THR A 139 -5.68 -14.29 34.96
C THR A 139 -7.03 -14.51 35.63
N VAL A 140 -7.03 -15.49 36.53
CA VAL A 140 -8.06 -15.81 37.54
C VAL A 140 -9.19 -16.75 37.10
N SER A 141 -8.99 -18.06 37.32
CA SER A 141 -9.96 -18.90 38.04
C SER A 141 -9.39 -20.28 38.36
N THR A 142 -8.70 -20.42 39.50
CA THR A 142 -8.85 -21.57 40.40
C THR A 142 -8.53 -21.13 41.84
N PRO A 143 -9.37 -21.46 42.84
CA PRO A 143 -9.33 -20.86 44.16
C PRO A 143 -8.38 -21.57 45.13
N LEU A 144 -7.91 -20.77 46.10
CA LEU A 144 -7.07 -21.13 47.24
C LEU A 144 -7.74 -22.16 48.16
N HIS A 145 -7.06 -23.28 48.43
CA HIS A 145 -7.23 -24.04 49.67
C HIS A 145 -5.89 -24.09 50.43
N THR A 146 -5.74 -23.13 51.33
CA THR A 146 -5.33 -23.26 52.74
C THR A 146 -4.38 -24.40 53.15
N ILE A 147 -3.13 -24.01 53.44
CA ILE A 147 -2.36 -24.21 54.70
C ILE A 147 -2.49 -25.59 55.38
N SER A 148 -1.38 -26.33 55.47
CA SER A 148 -0.71 -26.56 56.77
C SER A 148 0.59 -27.34 56.61
N SER A 149 1.63 -26.80 57.22
CA SER A 149 2.90 -27.44 57.59
C SER A 149 2.69 -28.76 58.33
N MET A 150 3.50 -29.77 58.03
CA MET A 150 4.07 -30.70 59.01
C MET A 150 5.18 -31.55 58.37
N SER A 151 6.43 -31.21 58.66
CA SER A 151 7.47 -32.21 58.93
C SER A 151 7.39 -32.59 60.43
N PRO A 152 8.14 -33.57 60.97
CA PRO A 152 8.94 -34.64 60.36
C PRO A 152 8.74 -36.03 61.06
N LEU A 153 9.61 -36.99 60.71
CA LEU A 153 10.04 -38.20 61.45
C LEU A 153 9.09 -39.41 61.52
N HIS A 154 9.45 -40.50 60.84
CA HIS A 154 10.29 -41.56 61.44
C HIS A 154 10.94 -42.44 60.36
#